data_AF-A2EWA4-F1
#
_entry.id   AF-A2EWA4-F1
#
_cell.length_a   1.000
_cell.length_b   1.000
_cell.length_c   1.000
_cell.angle_alpha   90.00
_cell.angle_beta   90.00
_cell.angle_gamma   90.00
#
_symmetry.space_group_name_H-M   'P 1'
#
loop_
_entity.id
_entity.type
_entity.pdbx_description
1 polymer ?
#
loop_
_entity_poly.entity_id
_entity_poly.type
_entity_poly.pdbx_seq_one_letter_code
_entity_poly.pdbx_strand_id
1 'polypeptide(L)'
;MQQSKDLSAQQEMLNTETLKLFFEKGGMNDVQARYIYQTCLYATVDDNPVLTPLQPRVKNMDNPLWTKAMCFCIAYLRRYKMNNTIRAIKCECDNLPKSTGFGKVSELEMFWRSLLKSSVHLGDKTFDECVIEYKEAMDELQRQQANKSQKLEDPQLDD
;
A
#
# COMPACT_ATOMS: atom_id res chain seq x y z
N MET A 1 -17.98 -21.44 -50.22
CA MET A 1 -16.65 -21.52 -49.57
C MET A 1 -16.03 -20.17 -49.25
N GLN A 2 -16.20 -19.12 -50.07
CA GLN A 2 -15.66 -17.78 -49.76
C GLN A 2 -16.20 -17.19 -48.44
N GLN A 3 -17.52 -17.21 -48.23
CA GLN A 3 -18.18 -16.62 -47.04
C GLN A 3 -17.72 -17.22 -45.70
N SER A 4 -17.35 -18.51 -45.63
CA SER A 4 -16.91 -19.11 -44.35
C SER A 4 -15.47 -18.74 -44.00
N LYS A 5 -14.62 -18.42 -44.99
CA LYS A 5 -13.26 -17.90 -44.75
C LYS A 5 -13.30 -16.47 -44.25
N ASP A 6 -14.20 -15.64 -44.80
CA ASP A 6 -14.33 -14.24 -44.39
C ASP A 6 -14.85 -14.11 -42.95
N LEU A 7 -15.77 -14.97 -42.53
CA LEU A 7 -16.25 -15.05 -41.14
C LEU A 7 -15.15 -15.48 -40.16
N SER A 8 -14.26 -16.39 -40.56
CA SER A 8 -13.12 -16.83 -39.75
C SER A 8 -12.12 -15.69 -39.55
N ALA A 9 -11.80 -14.95 -40.61
CA ALA A 9 -10.88 -13.81 -40.54
C ALA A 9 -11.43 -12.67 -39.66
N GLN A 10 -12.73 -12.38 -39.76
CA GLN A 10 -13.39 -11.41 -38.89
C GLN A 10 -13.36 -11.83 -37.41
N GLN A 11 -13.59 -13.12 -37.13
CA GLN A 11 -13.51 -13.63 -35.75
C GLN A 11 -12.09 -13.56 -35.18
N GLU A 12 -11.06 -13.85 -35.99
CA GLU A 12 -9.67 -13.74 -35.57
C GLU A 12 -9.26 -12.29 -35.25
N MET A 13 -9.73 -11.32 -36.05
CA MET A 13 -9.55 -9.91 -35.76
C MET A 13 -10.23 -9.51 -34.44
N LEU A 14 -11.49 -9.88 -34.25
CA LEU A 14 -12.24 -9.61 -33.02
C LEU A 14 -11.57 -10.23 -31.79
N ASN A 15 -11.07 -11.47 -31.90
CA ASN A 15 -10.34 -12.13 -30.82
C ASN A 15 -9.07 -11.36 -30.47
N THR A 16 -8.33 -10.90 -31.49
CA THR A 16 -7.09 -10.14 -31.30
C THR A 16 -7.35 -8.80 -30.62
N GLU A 17 -8.36 -8.05 -31.07
CA GLU A 17 -8.74 -6.77 -30.46
C GLU A 17 -9.28 -6.95 -29.03
N THR A 18 -10.10 -7.98 -28.82
CA THR A 18 -10.62 -8.32 -27.49
C THR A 18 -9.48 -8.67 -26.53
N LEU A 19 -8.50 -9.46 -26.97
CA LEU A 19 -7.34 -9.81 -26.16
C LEU A 19 -6.52 -8.56 -25.82
N LYS A 20 -6.23 -7.70 -26.81
CA LYS A 20 -5.51 -6.44 -26.57
C LYS A 20 -6.23 -5.59 -25.52
N LEU A 21 -7.53 -5.37 -25.69
CA LEU A 21 -8.32 -4.60 -24.74
C LEU A 21 -8.33 -5.25 -23.36
N PHE A 22 -8.44 -6.57 -23.29
CA PHE A 22 -8.39 -7.33 -22.04
C PHE A 22 -7.06 -7.12 -21.31
N PHE A 23 -5.93 -7.18 -22.01
CA PHE A 23 -4.62 -6.90 -21.43
C PHE A 23 -4.46 -5.44 -20.99
N GLU A 24 -4.85 -4.49 -21.84
CA GLU A 24 -4.77 -3.04 -21.56
C GLU A 24 -5.61 -2.63 -20.35
N LYS A 25 -6.77 -3.27 -20.16
CA LYS A 25 -7.63 -3.02 -18.99
C LYS A 25 -7.22 -3.79 -17.74
N GLY A 26 -6.11 -4.53 -17.79
CA GLY A 26 -5.58 -5.26 -16.64
C GLY A 26 -6.36 -6.54 -16.32
N GLY A 27 -7.00 -7.16 -17.31
CA GLY A 27 -7.75 -8.42 -17.14
C GLY A 27 -6.91 -9.53 -16.51
N MET A 28 -5.61 -9.61 -16.85
CA MET A 28 -4.69 -10.57 -16.23
C MET A 28 -4.49 -10.32 -14.73
N ASN A 29 -4.43 -9.05 -14.31
CA ASN A 29 -4.29 -8.71 -12.89
C ASN A 29 -5.54 -9.14 -12.10
N ASP A 30 -6.72 -8.98 -12.69
CA ASP A 30 -7.96 -9.45 -12.06
C ASP A 30 -8.02 -10.98 -11.97
N VAL A 31 -7.64 -11.70 -13.04
CA VAL A 31 -7.55 -13.18 -13.04
C VAL A 31 -6.59 -13.65 -11.95
N GLN A 32 -5.40 -13.05 -11.87
CA GLN A 32 -4.41 -13.38 -10.86
C GLN A 32 -4.91 -13.09 -9.44
N ALA A 33 -5.56 -11.94 -9.21
CA ALA A 33 -6.13 -11.60 -7.91
C ALA A 33 -7.23 -12.57 -7.49
N ARG A 34 -8.08 -13.03 -8.42
CA ARG A 34 -9.08 -14.08 -8.17
C ARG A 34 -8.41 -15.41 -7.82
N TYR A 35 -7.40 -15.81 -8.57
CA TYR A 35 -6.66 -17.04 -8.32
C TYR A 35 -6.04 -17.02 -6.92
N ILE A 36 -5.36 -15.94 -6.54
CA ILE A 36 -4.75 -15.78 -5.21
C ILE A 36 -5.83 -15.85 -4.12
N TYR A 37 -6.96 -15.15 -4.28
CA TYR A 37 -8.06 -15.21 -3.33
C TYR A 37 -8.60 -16.64 -3.14
N GLN A 38 -8.80 -17.38 -4.22
CA GLN A 38 -9.28 -18.76 -4.16
C GLN A 38 -8.27 -19.67 -3.46
N THR A 39 -6.99 -19.58 -3.83
CA THR A 39 -5.91 -20.35 -3.18
C THR A 39 -5.84 -20.06 -1.68
N CYS A 40 -5.93 -18.78 -1.29
CA CYS A 40 -5.96 -18.37 0.09
C CYS A 40 -7.16 -18.95 0.85
N LEU A 41 -8.35 -18.91 0.24
CA LEU A 41 -9.56 -19.49 0.82
C LEU A 41 -9.41 -21.01 1.07
N TYR A 42 -8.88 -21.76 0.11
CA TYR A 42 -8.66 -23.20 0.31
C TYR A 42 -7.58 -23.47 1.36
N ALA A 43 -6.48 -22.72 1.35
CA ALA A 43 -5.39 -22.91 2.31
C ALA A 43 -5.78 -22.57 3.76
N THR A 44 -6.74 -21.66 3.95
CA THR A 44 -7.20 -21.22 5.28
C THR A 44 -8.34 -22.06 5.84
N VAL A 45 -9.19 -22.64 4.99
CA VAL A 45 -10.37 -23.44 5.40
C VAL A 45 -10.04 -24.93 5.55
N ASP A 46 -9.05 -25.44 4.82
CA ASP A 46 -8.73 -26.87 4.80
C ASP A 46 -7.84 -27.27 6.00
N ASP A 47 -8.26 -28.29 6.74
CA ASP A 47 -7.53 -28.90 7.87
C ASP A 47 -6.41 -29.85 7.41
N ASN A 48 -6.14 -29.91 6.11
CA ASN A 48 -5.07 -30.73 5.55
C ASN A 48 -3.69 -30.35 6.16
N PRO A 49 -3.00 -31.28 6.84
CA PRO A 49 -1.68 -31.02 7.44
C PRO A 49 -0.61 -30.56 6.43
N VAL A 50 -0.77 -30.91 5.15
CA VAL A 50 0.13 -30.48 4.06
C VAL A 50 0.03 -28.96 3.82
N LEU A 51 -1.12 -28.35 4.11
CA LEU A 51 -1.39 -26.93 3.89
C LEU A 51 -1.10 -26.07 5.14
N THR A 52 -0.86 -26.69 6.30
CA THR A 52 -0.49 -25.98 7.54
C THR A 52 0.69 -25.00 7.39
N PRO A 53 1.75 -25.28 6.60
CA PRO A 53 2.83 -24.32 6.37
C PRO A 53 2.40 -23.11 5.53
N LEU A 54 1.33 -23.23 4.74
CA LEU A 54 0.79 -22.17 3.89
C LEU A 54 -0.22 -21.29 4.63
N GLN A 55 -0.63 -21.68 5.83
CA GLN A 55 -1.54 -20.86 6.63
C GLN A 55 -0.88 -19.52 7.02
N PRO A 56 -1.63 -18.42 6.93
CA PRO A 56 -1.12 -17.09 7.20
C PRO A 56 -0.70 -16.97 8.67
N ARG A 57 0.52 -16.46 8.90
CA ARG A 57 1.07 -16.19 10.23
C ARG A 57 1.40 -14.70 10.35
N VAL A 58 0.36 -13.86 10.40
CA VAL A 58 0.54 -12.41 10.53
C VAL A 58 1.04 -12.09 11.94
N LYS A 59 2.31 -11.72 12.08
CA LYS A 59 2.94 -11.31 13.35
C LYS A 59 2.99 -9.78 13.46
N ASN A 60 2.92 -9.26 14.68
CA ASN A 60 3.18 -7.85 15.05
C ASN A 60 2.20 -6.80 14.49
N MET A 61 0.90 -6.99 14.76
CA MET A 61 -0.13 -5.99 14.43
C MET A 61 -0.16 -4.79 15.39
N ASP A 62 0.45 -4.92 16.58
CA ASP A 62 0.44 -3.87 17.61
C ASP A 62 1.42 -2.72 17.34
N ASN A 63 2.27 -2.84 16.31
CA ASN A 63 3.18 -1.76 15.95
C ASN A 63 2.38 -0.62 15.27
N PRO A 64 2.43 0.62 15.79
CA PRO A 64 1.70 1.75 15.22
C PRO A 64 2.13 2.07 13.78
N LEU A 65 3.39 1.84 13.41
CA LEU A 65 3.89 2.01 12.05
C LEU A 65 3.32 0.94 11.11
N TRP A 66 3.23 -0.31 11.58
CA TRP A 66 2.61 -1.40 10.82
C TRP A 66 1.12 -1.11 10.57
N THR A 67 0.41 -0.70 11.62
CA THR A 67 -1.00 -0.30 11.52
C THR A 67 -1.18 0.84 10.52
N LYS A 68 -0.32 1.86 10.56
CA LYS A 68 -0.38 3.00 9.63
C LYS A 68 -0.13 2.58 8.17
N ALA A 69 0.86 1.72 7.93
CA ALA A 69 1.15 1.18 6.60
C ALA A 69 -0.02 0.32 6.08
N MET A 70 -0.58 -0.54 6.93
CA MET A 70 -1.73 -1.36 6.58
C MET A 70 -2.97 -0.50 6.27
N CYS A 71 -3.24 0.53 7.06
CA CYS A 71 -4.30 1.49 6.79
C CYS A 71 -4.13 2.19 5.43
N PHE A 72 -2.90 2.58 5.07
CA PHE A 72 -2.61 3.15 3.76
C PHE A 72 -2.88 2.16 2.63
N CYS A 73 -2.37 0.93 2.72
CA CYS A 73 -2.60 -0.12 1.72
C CYS A 73 -4.11 -0.39 1.53
N ILE A 74 -4.85 -0.55 2.62
CA ILE A 74 -6.31 -0.79 2.57
C ILE A 74 -7.05 0.42 1.97
N ALA A 75 -6.64 1.65 2.29
CA ALA A 75 -7.24 2.86 1.71
C ALA A 75 -7.04 2.90 0.19
N TYR A 76 -5.82 2.60 -0.27
CA TYR A 76 -5.48 2.55 -1.69
C TYR A 76 -6.32 1.49 -2.41
N LEU A 77 -6.32 0.25 -1.90
CA LEU A 77 -7.06 -0.86 -2.49
C LEU A 77 -8.57 -0.57 -2.58
N ARG A 78 -9.17 0.03 -1.54
CA ARG A 78 -10.59 0.42 -1.54
C ARG A 78 -10.88 1.47 -2.60
N ARG A 79 -10.01 2.48 -2.73
CA ARG A 79 -10.19 3.57 -3.70
C ARG A 79 -10.22 3.06 -5.13
N TYR A 80 -9.32 2.14 -5.48
CA TYR A 80 -9.22 1.54 -6.80
C TYR A 80 -10.07 0.28 -6.99
N LYS A 81 -10.99 0.00 -6.04
CA LYS A 81 -11.94 -1.13 -6.11
C LYS A 81 -11.26 -2.49 -6.30
N MET A 82 -10.07 -2.68 -5.73
CA MET A 82 -9.31 -3.93 -5.79
C MET A 82 -9.89 -4.98 -4.81
N ASN A 83 -11.15 -5.35 -5.04
CA ASN A 83 -11.96 -6.13 -4.11
C ASN A 83 -11.41 -7.53 -3.86
N ASN A 84 -10.88 -8.20 -4.90
CA ASN A 84 -10.32 -9.54 -4.78
C ASN A 84 -9.10 -9.56 -3.84
N THR A 85 -8.22 -8.56 -3.98
CA THR A 85 -7.08 -8.38 -3.07
C THR A 85 -7.53 -8.11 -1.64
N ILE A 86 -8.52 -7.23 -1.43
CA ILE A 86 -9.06 -6.96 -0.09
C ILE A 86 -9.65 -8.24 0.54
N ARG A 87 -10.36 -9.05 -0.25
CA ARG A 87 -10.94 -10.32 0.22
C ARG A 87 -9.85 -11.31 0.61
N ALA A 88 -8.79 -11.45 -0.19
CA ALA A 88 -7.64 -12.30 0.15
C ALA A 88 -7.00 -11.86 1.47
N ILE A 89 -6.73 -10.56 1.65
CA ILE A 89 -6.17 -10.04 2.89
C ILE A 89 -7.09 -10.33 4.09
N LYS A 90 -8.42 -10.24 3.92
CA LYS A 90 -9.37 -10.57 4.99
C LYS A 90 -9.37 -12.06 5.37
N CYS A 91 -9.08 -12.96 4.43
CA CYS A 91 -8.92 -14.37 4.75
C CYS A 91 -7.65 -14.62 5.57
N GLU A 92 -6.61 -13.79 5.38
CA GLU A 92 -5.32 -13.96 6.07
C GLU A 92 -5.17 -13.18 7.37
N CYS A 93 -6.00 -12.14 7.56
CA CYS A 93 -5.86 -11.20 8.64
C CYS A 93 -7.23 -10.88 9.25
N ASP A 94 -7.47 -11.44 10.43
CA ASP A 94 -8.74 -11.28 11.17
C ASP A 94 -9.03 -9.82 11.55
N ASN A 95 -7.98 -9.04 11.83
CA ASN A 95 -8.09 -7.69 12.39
C ASN A 95 -7.79 -6.60 11.34
N LEU A 96 -8.61 -6.54 10.29
CA LEU A 96 -8.48 -5.48 9.28
C LEU A 96 -8.99 -4.12 9.79
N PRO A 97 -8.23 -3.02 9.64
CA PRO A 97 -8.71 -1.69 10.03
C PRO A 97 -9.97 -1.28 9.28
N LYS A 98 -11.03 -0.96 10.04
CA LYS A 98 -12.32 -0.48 9.50
C LYS A 98 -12.17 0.94 8.95
N SER A 99 -11.54 1.82 9.73
CA SER A 99 -11.16 3.18 9.33
C SER A 99 -9.67 3.24 9.05
N THR A 100 -9.29 3.90 7.95
CA THR A 100 -7.90 4.02 7.51
C THR A 100 -7.28 5.37 7.84
N GLY A 101 -8.08 6.36 8.26
CA GLY A 101 -7.64 7.74 8.45
C GLY A 101 -7.36 8.53 7.16
N PHE A 102 -7.52 7.90 5.98
CA PHE A 102 -7.39 8.54 4.67
C PHE A 102 -8.78 8.78 4.08
N GLY A 103 -9.35 9.95 4.34
CA GLY A 103 -10.69 10.31 3.88
C GLY A 103 -10.68 10.90 2.47
N LYS A 104 -9.61 11.64 2.13
CA LYS A 104 -9.47 12.33 0.84
C LYS A 104 -8.38 11.69 -0.02
N VAL A 105 -8.58 11.74 -1.34
CA VAL A 105 -7.59 11.25 -2.31
C VAL A 105 -6.27 12.01 -2.18
N SER A 106 -6.34 13.32 -1.95
CA SER A 106 -5.18 14.17 -1.76
C SER A 106 -4.30 13.72 -0.59
N GLU A 107 -4.90 13.26 0.51
CA GLU A 107 -4.16 12.78 1.69
C GLU A 107 -3.38 11.51 1.36
N LEU A 108 -3.98 10.60 0.60
CA LEU A 108 -3.36 9.35 0.18
C LEU A 108 -2.18 9.60 -0.77
N GLU A 109 -2.38 10.46 -1.77
CA GLU A 109 -1.34 10.86 -2.72
C GLU A 109 -0.19 11.62 -2.05
N MET A 110 -0.49 12.54 -1.13
CA MET A 110 0.54 13.24 -0.35
C MET A 110 1.36 12.26 0.50
N PHE A 111 0.70 11.30 1.15
CA PHE A 111 1.38 10.27 1.94
C PHE A 111 2.28 9.40 1.07
N TRP A 112 1.79 8.95 -0.10
CA TRP A 112 2.58 8.18 -1.06
C TRP A 112 3.80 8.95 -1.58
N ARG A 113 3.62 10.23 -1.95
CA ARG A 113 4.72 11.10 -2.39
C ARG A 113 5.77 11.30 -1.31
N SER A 114 5.32 11.48 -0.05
CA SER A 114 6.24 11.55 1.09
C SER A 114 7.02 10.25 1.26
N LEU A 115 6.34 9.10 1.16
CA LEU A 115 6.98 7.79 1.25
C LEU A 115 8.03 7.60 0.15
N LEU A 116 7.69 7.94 -1.09
CA LEU A 116 8.62 7.87 -2.22
C LEU A 116 9.83 8.78 -2.05
N LYS A 117 9.62 10.01 -1.58
CA LYS A 117 10.73 10.93 -1.29
C LYS A 117 11.68 10.33 -0.25
N SER A 118 11.13 9.78 0.83
CA SER A 118 11.91 9.09 1.85
C SER A 118 12.61 7.83 1.33
N SER A 119 11.97 7.04 0.46
CA SER A 119 12.55 5.80 -0.06
C SER A 119 13.67 6.04 -1.07
N VAL A 120 13.54 7.06 -1.92
CA VAL A 120 14.60 7.48 -2.86
C VAL A 120 15.85 7.91 -2.07
N HIS A 121 15.66 8.58 -0.94
CA HIS A 121 16.78 9.00 -0.09
C HIS A 121 17.37 7.86 0.76
N LEU A 122 16.74 6.69 0.86
CA LEU A 122 17.29 5.57 1.64
C LEU A 122 18.37 4.78 0.88
N GLY A 123 18.29 4.74 -0.46
CA GLY A 123 19.28 4.06 -1.30
C GLY A 123 20.50 4.92 -1.63
N ASP A 124 20.30 6.24 -1.69
CA ASP A 124 21.33 7.20 -2.11
C ASP A 124 22.08 7.83 -0.94
N LYS A 125 21.66 7.60 0.30
CA LYS A 125 22.33 8.13 1.50
C LYS A 125 23.24 7.10 2.13
N THR A 126 24.50 7.46 2.25
CA THR A 126 25.47 6.77 3.09
C THR A 126 25.09 6.89 4.57
N PHE A 127 25.59 5.98 5.39
CA PHE A 127 25.41 6.03 6.84
C PHE A 127 25.83 7.39 7.41
N ASP A 128 26.92 7.97 6.88
CA ASP A 128 27.45 9.25 7.32
C ASP A 128 26.49 10.41 7.04
N GLU A 129 25.82 10.42 5.89
CA GLU A 129 24.80 11.43 5.57
C GLU A 129 23.58 11.32 6.48
N CYS A 130 23.16 10.09 6.82
CA CYS A 130 22.10 9.87 7.81
C CYS A 130 22.48 10.37 9.21
N VAL A 131 23.76 10.20 9.61
CA VAL A 131 24.26 10.67 10.91
C VAL A 131 24.34 12.20 10.96
N ILE A 132 24.71 12.84 9.85
CA ILE A 132 24.74 14.32 9.73
C ILE A 132 23.33 14.88 9.85
N GLU A 133 22.36 14.36 9.08
CA GLU A 133 20.97 14.82 9.15
C GLU A 133 20.34 14.60 10.53
N TYR A 134 20.68 13.50 11.19
CA TYR A 134 20.24 13.25 12.55
C TYR A 134 20.83 14.27 13.55
N LYS A 135 22.12 14.60 13.43
CA LYS A 135 22.76 15.65 14.26
C LYS A 135 22.09 17.00 14.04
N GLU A 136 21.86 17.39 12.78
CA GLU A 136 21.22 18.66 12.45
C GLU A 136 19.79 18.74 13.00
N ALA A 137 19.02 17.65 12.90
CA ALA A 137 17.68 17.57 13.47
C ALA A 137 17.70 17.69 15.01
N MET A 138 18.68 17.09 15.68
CA MET A 138 18.84 17.17 17.13
C MET A 138 19.26 18.57 17.60
N ASP A 139 20.18 19.22 16.89
CA ASP A 139 20.63 20.58 17.19
C ASP A 139 19.50 21.59 17.02
N GLU A 140 18.69 21.45 15.96
CA GLU A 140 17.51 22.27 15.73
C GLU A 140 16.44 22.06 16.82
N LEU A 141 16.23 20.81 17.26
CA LEU A 141 15.31 20.51 18.36
C LEU A 141 15.77 21.16 19.68
N GLN A 142 17.06 21.14 19.96
CA GLN A 142 17.66 21.79 21.13
C GLN A 142 17.51 23.31 21.07
N ARG A 143 17.72 23.93 19.90
CA ARG A 143 17.49 25.37 19.70
C ARG A 143 16.04 25.76 19.92
N GLN A 144 15.10 24.97 19.43
CA GLN A 144 13.67 25.22 19.64
C GLN A 144 13.26 25.08 21.10
N GLN A 145 13.87 24.15 21.84
CA GLN A 145 13.66 24.01 23.29
C GLN A 145 14.26 25.20 24.06
N ALA A 146 15.47 25.63 23.72
CA ALA A 146 16.12 26.80 24.33
C ALA A 146 15.33 28.10 24.10
N ASN A 147 14.84 28.31 22.87
CA ASN A 147 14.01 29.47 22.52
C ASN A 147 12.63 29.45 23.22
N LYS A 148 12.08 28.27 23.51
CA LYS A 148 10.85 28.15 24.31
C LYS A 148 11.11 28.49 25.78
N SER A 149 12.26 28.08 26.33
CA SER A 149 12.63 28.39 27.72
C SER A 149 12.91 29.89 27.91
N GLN A 150 13.57 30.56 26.97
CA GLN A 150 13.83 32.01 27.06
C GLN A 150 12.56 32.87 26.96
N LYS A 151 11.54 32.44 26.19
CA LYS A 151 10.26 33.17 26.11
C LYS A 151 9.38 33.07 27.36
N LEU A 152 9.71 32.19 28.31
CA LEU A 152 8.98 32.05 29.57
C LEU A 152 9.59 32.87 30.72
N GLU A 153 10.78 33.47 30.55
CA GLU A 153 11.47 34.24 31.59
C GLU A 153 11.30 35.77 31.49
N ASP A 154 10.68 36.31 30.42
CA ASP A 154 10.32 37.72 30.32
C ASP A 154 8.79 37.94 30.39
N PRO A 155 8.19 38.01 31.58
CA PRO A 155 6.94 38.74 31.76
C PRO A 155 7.29 40.24 31.75
N GLN A 156 6.96 40.92 30.66
CA GLN A 156 6.94 42.39 30.63
C GLN A 156 6.10 42.91 31.80
N LEU A 157 6.72 43.67 32.70
CA LEU A 157 6.02 44.68 33.49
C LEU A 157 5.53 45.73 32.50
N ASP A 158 4.23 45.70 32.20
CA ASP A 158 3.54 46.85 31.64
C ASP A 158 2.84 47.58 32.79
N ASP A 159 3.15 48.87 32.90
CA ASP A 159 2.61 49.88 33.82
C ASP A 159 1.08 50.08 33.69
#